data_AF-A0A1E4JVI9-F1
#
_entry.id   AF-A0A1E4JVI9-F1
#
_cell.length_a   1.000
_cell.length_b   1.000
_cell.length_c   1.000
_cell.angle_alpha   90.00
_cell.angle_beta   90.00
_cell.angle_gamma   90.00
#
_symmetry.space_group_name_H-M   'P 1'
#
loop_
_entity.id
_entity.type
_entity.pdbx_description
1 polymer ?
#
loop_
_entity_poly.entity_id
_entity_poly.type
_entity_poly.pdbx_seq_one_letter_code
_entity_poly.pdbx_strand_id
1 'polypeptide(L)'
;MPDRLSLLSLPSLLLLLITHALPAPALTIHRCTDRDGAVAFQDRPCAAHLQAREVVLRAEPTATSAPAENRGEPAPGSAPTKSRRNGAAATRPAPRTRSRRPSPAVEAVATSWECRAGNGEVFYQHGPCPAAVIGDTGQRAAATRGRRRAGVQTVPVAGRPIARAEACRRIHAASASDRAGHERDEDVTTYERNLGRDPCR
;
A
#
# COMPACT_ATOMS: atom_id res chain seq x y z
N MET A 1 40.57 54.70 4.94
CA MET A 1 39.65 54.67 6.10
C MET A 1 39.19 53.23 6.28
N PRO A 2 39.95 52.43 7.06
CA PRO A 2 39.67 51.01 7.24
C PRO A 2 38.65 50.76 8.37
N ASP A 3 37.72 49.86 8.05
CA ASP A 3 37.20 48.79 8.88
C ASP A 3 36.66 49.10 10.29
N ARG A 4 35.37 49.46 10.33
CA ARG A 4 34.51 49.32 11.50
C ARG A 4 33.95 47.90 11.60
N LEU A 5 34.83 46.91 11.82
CA LEU A 5 34.43 45.55 12.19
C LEU A 5 35.29 45.11 13.37
N SER A 6 34.96 45.62 14.55
CA SER A 6 35.58 45.19 15.79
C SER A 6 34.52 45.06 16.88
N LEU A 7 34.49 43.84 17.43
CA LEU A 7 34.07 43.53 18.79
C LEU A 7 32.56 43.38 19.02
N LEU A 8 31.92 42.51 18.24
CA LEU A 8 30.93 41.62 18.88
C LEU A 8 31.73 40.69 19.81
N SER A 9 31.69 40.99 21.09
CA SER A 9 32.39 40.25 22.14
C SER A 9 31.92 38.78 22.12
N LEU A 10 32.88 37.85 22.13
CA LEU A 10 32.64 36.40 22.32
C LEU A 10 31.57 36.06 23.38
N PRO A 11 31.47 36.75 24.55
CA PRO A 11 30.40 36.47 25.50
C PRO A 11 28.99 36.79 24.98
N SER A 12 28.81 37.82 24.13
CA SER A 12 27.51 38.13 23.53
C SER A 12 27.07 37.09 22.51
N LEU A 13 28.00 36.50 21.76
CA LEU A 13 27.70 35.41 20.83
C LEU A 13 27.32 34.12 21.58
N LEU A 14 28.01 33.83 22.69
CA LEU A 14 27.73 32.67 23.54
C LEU A 14 26.35 32.78 24.21
N LEU A 15 25.99 33.97 24.70
CA LEU A 15 24.68 34.21 25.32
C LEU A 15 23.54 34.06 24.31
N LEU A 16 23.76 34.46 23.06
CA LEU A 16 22.79 34.29 21.97
C LEU A 16 22.59 32.82 21.59
N LEU A 17 23.66 32.01 21.59
CA LEU A 17 23.59 30.57 21.30
C LEU A 17 22.86 29.79 22.39
N ILE A 18 23.00 30.17 23.67
CA ILE A 18 22.33 29.50 24.79
C ILE A 18 20.82 29.80 24.80
N THR A 19 20.38 30.99 24.37
CA THR A 19 18.96 31.36 24.34
C THR A 19 18.19 30.80 23.15
N HIS A 20 18.84 30.22 22.15
CA HIS A 20 18.17 29.54 21.03
C HIS A 20 17.95 28.04 21.27
N ALA A 21 18.41 27.49 22.40
CA ALA A 21 18.18 26.11 22.80
C ALA A 21 16.91 25.96 23.66
N LEU A 22 15.79 26.62 23.27
CA LEU A 22 14.53 26.35 23.94
C LEU A 22 14.10 24.91 23.62
N PRO A 23 13.88 24.05 24.63
CA PRO A 23 13.34 22.72 24.39
C PRO A 23 11.95 22.85 23.78
N ALA A 24 11.77 22.25 22.60
CA ALA A 24 10.47 22.19 21.95
C ALA A 24 9.43 21.57 22.91
N PRO A 25 8.20 22.10 23.00
CA PRO A 25 7.18 21.53 23.86
C PRO A 25 6.92 20.09 23.44
N ALA A 26 7.26 19.15 24.32
CA ALA A 26 6.91 17.75 24.15
C ALA A 26 5.40 17.62 24.39
N LEU A 27 4.65 17.19 23.37
CA LEU A 27 3.22 16.98 23.51
C LEU A 27 3.00 15.57 24.04
N THR A 28 2.49 15.46 25.27
CA THR A 28 2.09 14.18 25.85
C THR A 28 0.70 13.82 25.34
N ILE A 29 0.56 12.68 24.68
CA ILE A 29 -0.71 12.10 24.26
C ILE A 29 -0.88 10.74 24.95
N HIS A 30 -2.07 10.47 25.48
CA HIS A 30 -2.42 9.19 26.07
C HIS A 30 -3.07 8.27 25.03
N ARG A 31 -2.49 7.08 24.83
CA ARG A 31 -3.12 5.97 24.10
C ARG A 31 -3.98 5.19 25.09
N CYS A 32 -5.28 5.22 24.89
CA CYS A 32 -6.26 4.47 25.68
C CYS A 32 -6.70 3.23 24.92
N THR A 33 -6.64 2.06 25.55
CA THR A 33 -7.13 0.79 24.98
C THR A 33 -8.23 0.23 25.87
N ASP A 34 -9.38 -0.11 25.29
CA ASP A 34 -10.50 -0.71 26.01
C ASP A 34 -10.38 -2.24 26.11
N ARG A 35 -11.39 -2.88 26.70
CA ARG A 35 -11.42 -4.33 26.91
C ARG A 35 -11.68 -5.12 25.63
N ASP A 36 -12.32 -4.50 24.64
CA ASP A 36 -12.60 -5.09 23.32
C ASP A 36 -11.44 -4.87 22.34
N GLY A 37 -10.41 -4.13 22.77
CA GLY A 37 -9.20 -3.85 22.00
C GLY A 37 -9.29 -2.60 21.13
N ALA A 38 -10.34 -1.79 21.27
CA ALA A 38 -10.44 -0.51 20.56
C ALA A 38 -9.43 0.49 21.14
N VAL A 39 -8.82 1.28 20.27
CA VAL A 39 -7.74 2.22 20.61
C VAL A 39 -8.16 3.64 20.27
N ALA A 40 -8.02 4.54 21.25
CA ALA A 40 -8.21 5.99 21.08
C ALA A 40 -6.99 6.76 21.61
N PHE A 41 -6.76 7.96 21.05
CA PHE A 41 -5.69 8.86 21.47
C PHE A 41 -6.29 10.17 21.96
N GLN A 42 -5.84 10.66 23.12
CA GLN A 42 -6.37 11.87 23.75
C GLN A 42 -5.30 12.63 24.52
N ASP A 43 -5.51 13.93 24.69
CA ASP A 43 -4.65 14.87 25.44
C ASP A 43 -4.89 14.82 26.96
N ARG A 44 -5.94 14.12 27.41
CA ARG A 44 -6.27 13.92 28.82
C ARG A 44 -6.00 12.47 29.26
N PRO A 45 -5.77 12.21 30.57
CA PRO A 45 -5.63 10.86 31.08
C PRO A 45 -6.80 9.96 30.71
N CYS A 46 -6.53 8.68 30.43
CA CYS A 46 -7.59 7.71 30.13
C CYS A 46 -8.52 7.51 31.34
N ALA A 47 -9.78 7.17 31.08
CA ALA A 47 -10.69 6.75 32.14
C ALA A 47 -10.14 5.51 32.88
N ALA A 48 -10.43 5.38 34.18
CA ALA A 48 -9.81 4.37 35.05
C ALA A 48 -10.01 2.89 34.60
N HIS A 49 -11.01 2.62 33.75
CA HIS A 49 -11.28 1.29 33.22
C HIS A 49 -10.55 0.98 31.89
N LEU A 50 -9.78 1.93 31.36
CA LEU A 50 -9.02 1.81 30.13
C LEU A 50 -7.53 1.64 30.43
N GLN A 51 -6.85 0.86 29.61
CA GLN A 51 -5.39 0.76 29.69
C GLN A 51 -4.75 2.01 29.07
N ALA A 52 -4.02 2.76 29.88
CA ALA A 52 -3.34 3.99 29.47
C ALA A 52 -1.87 3.73 29.14
N ARG A 53 -1.41 4.21 27.97
CA ARG A 53 0.01 4.31 27.65
C ARG A 53 0.34 5.73 27.22
N GLU A 54 1.32 6.33 27.88
CA GLU A 54 1.79 7.67 27.55
C GLU A 54 2.68 7.63 26.30
N VAL A 55 2.42 8.52 25.35
CA VAL A 55 3.18 8.71 24.12
C VAL A 55 3.66 10.16 24.09
N VAL A 56 4.97 10.34 24.23
CA VAL A 56 5.61 11.66 24.14
C VAL A 56 5.97 11.92 22.69
N LEU A 57 5.28 12.88 22.07
CA LEU A 57 5.62 13.34 20.73
C LEU A 57 6.66 14.45 20.82
N ARG A 58 7.78 14.27 20.14
CA ARG A 58 8.74 15.35 19.90
C ARG A 58 8.29 16.14 18.68
N ALA A 59 8.24 17.47 18.81
CA ALA A 59 8.02 18.33 17.67
C ALA A 59 9.21 18.17 16.70
N GLU A 60 8.92 17.88 15.44
CA GLU A 60 9.94 17.90 14.39
C GLU A 60 10.33 19.35 14.09
N PRO A 61 11.61 19.62 13.76
CA PRO A 61 12.05 20.95 13.37
C PRO A 61 11.31 21.37 12.08
N THR A 62 10.63 22.52 12.16
CA THR A 62 9.83 23.07 11.07
C THR A 62 10.68 23.26 9.81
N ALA A 63 10.49 22.42 8.80
CA ALA A 63 11.07 22.63 7.48
C ALA A 63 10.46 23.90 6.85
N THR A 64 11.33 24.83 6.47
CA THR A 64 10.98 26.06 5.74
C THR A 64 10.32 25.73 4.39
N SER A 65 9.04 26.10 4.28
CA SER A 65 8.23 26.31 3.08
C SER A 65 8.29 25.26 1.96
N ALA A 66 7.38 24.29 2.02
CA ALA A 66 6.83 23.65 0.83
C ALA A 66 5.65 24.49 0.28
N PRO A 67 5.40 24.54 -1.05
CA PRO A 67 4.25 25.23 -1.62
C PRO A 67 2.95 24.59 -1.13
N ALA A 68 1.96 25.42 -0.82
CA ALA A 68 0.64 25.01 -0.34
C ALA A 68 -0.04 24.07 -1.34
N GLU A 69 -0.17 22.80 -0.97
CA GLU A 69 -0.97 21.82 -1.71
C GLU A 69 -2.45 21.99 -1.30
N ASN A 70 -3.31 22.05 -2.31
CA ASN A 70 -4.72 22.39 -2.17
C ASN A 70 -5.43 21.46 -1.17
N ARG A 71 -6.05 22.11 -0.18
CA ARG A 71 -6.95 21.52 0.79
C ARG A 71 -8.19 21.00 0.04
N GLY A 72 -8.23 19.70 -0.24
CA GLY A 72 -9.41 19.02 -0.79
C GLY A 72 -10.55 19.03 0.23
N GLU A 73 -11.58 19.81 -0.08
CA GLU A 73 -12.84 19.91 0.64
C GLU A 73 -13.61 18.57 0.61
N PRO A 74 -14.22 18.12 1.72
CA PRO A 74 -14.98 16.88 1.73
C PRO A 74 -16.31 17.05 0.98
N ALA A 75 -16.46 16.36 -0.15
CA ALA A 75 -17.72 16.32 -0.89
C ALA A 75 -18.84 15.63 -0.06
N PRO A 76 -20.03 16.24 0.07
CA PRO A 76 -21.14 15.67 0.83
C PRO A 76 -21.93 14.62 0.02
N GLY A 77 -22.25 13.51 0.69
CA GLY A 77 -23.49 12.75 0.52
C GLY A 77 -23.87 12.23 -0.87
N SER A 78 -23.58 10.97 -1.16
CA SER A 78 -24.28 10.22 -2.21
C SER A 78 -25.24 9.21 -1.58
N ALA A 79 -26.51 9.59 -1.54
CA ALA A 79 -27.64 8.71 -1.22
C ALA A 79 -27.96 7.76 -2.39
N PRO A 80 -28.62 6.61 -2.15
CA PRO A 80 -28.80 5.56 -3.15
C PRO A 80 -29.89 5.91 -4.17
N THR A 81 -29.51 5.96 -5.46
CA THR A 81 -30.45 6.09 -6.58
C THR A 81 -31.22 4.79 -6.79
N LYS A 82 -32.50 4.79 -6.43
CA LYS A 82 -33.48 3.75 -6.76
C LYS A 82 -33.75 3.80 -8.27
N SER A 83 -33.24 2.83 -9.03
CA SER A 83 -33.62 2.60 -10.43
C SER A 83 -35.02 1.99 -10.49
N ARG A 84 -35.96 2.74 -11.08
CA ARG A 84 -37.34 2.33 -11.31
C ARG A 84 -37.49 1.88 -12.77
N ARG A 85 -38.02 0.66 -12.91
CA ARG A 85 -38.57 -0.02 -14.09
C ARG A 85 -38.94 0.86 -15.29
N ASN A 86 -38.60 0.37 -16.49
CA ASN A 86 -39.52 0.28 -17.63
C ASN A 86 -39.22 -1.01 -18.40
N GLY A 87 -40.26 -1.78 -18.72
CA GLY A 87 -40.18 -2.99 -19.52
C GLY A 87 -40.42 -2.71 -21.00
N ALA A 88 -39.90 -3.58 -21.86
CA ALA A 88 -40.59 -4.13 -23.03
C ALA A 88 -39.68 -5.08 -23.81
N ALA A 89 -40.34 -6.10 -24.39
CA ALA A 89 -39.99 -6.86 -25.59
C ALA A 89 -38.95 -7.99 -25.48
N ALA A 90 -39.44 -9.16 -25.86
CA ALA A 90 -38.80 -10.45 -25.96
C ALA A 90 -37.65 -10.50 -26.97
N THR A 91 -36.62 -11.28 -26.67
CA THR A 91 -35.99 -12.20 -27.63
C THR A 91 -35.32 -13.32 -26.83
N ARG A 92 -35.65 -14.56 -27.15
CA ARG A 92 -35.22 -15.79 -26.47
C ARG A 92 -33.82 -16.21 -26.98
N PRO A 93 -32.76 -16.28 -26.14
CA PRO A 93 -31.52 -16.93 -26.53
C PRO A 93 -31.50 -18.40 -26.07
N ALA A 94 -30.94 -19.26 -26.92
CA ALA A 94 -30.76 -20.70 -26.74
C ALA A 94 -30.03 -21.10 -25.43
N PRO A 95 -30.22 -22.34 -24.93
CA PRO A 95 -29.63 -22.78 -23.67
C PRO A 95 -28.12 -22.94 -23.81
N ARG A 96 -27.36 -21.93 -23.38
CA ARG A 96 -25.93 -22.06 -23.17
C ARG A 96 -25.69 -23.01 -21.99
N THR A 97 -24.91 -24.05 -22.28
CA THR A 97 -24.34 -25.02 -21.36
C THR A 97 -23.94 -24.34 -20.06
N ARG A 98 -24.52 -24.81 -18.94
CA ARG A 98 -24.23 -24.31 -17.60
C ARG A 98 -22.72 -24.39 -17.37
N SER A 99 -22.05 -23.24 -17.40
CA SER A 99 -20.73 -23.09 -16.79
C SER A 99 -20.86 -23.60 -15.36
N ARG A 100 -20.07 -24.64 -15.07
CA ARG A 100 -20.07 -25.35 -13.80
C ARG A 100 -19.71 -24.34 -12.72
N ARG A 101 -20.73 -23.84 -12.00
CA ARG A 101 -20.59 -23.04 -10.79
C ARG A 101 -19.63 -23.79 -9.87
N PRO A 102 -18.44 -23.24 -9.52
CA PRO A 102 -17.58 -23.87 -8.53
C PRO A 102 -18.37 -24.01 -7.23
N SER A 103 -18.36 -25.21 -6.67
CA SER A 103 -19.09 -25.57 -5.47
C SER A 103 -18.68 -24.65 -4.31
N PRO A 104 -19.62 -24.10 -3.52
CA PRO A 104 -19.27 -23.41 -2.29
C PRO A 104 -18.87 -24.45 -1.23
N ALA A 105 -17.99 -24.03 -0.32
CA ALA A 105 -17.50 -24.79 0.85
C ALA A 105 -16.31 -25.74 0.60
N VAL A 106 -15.17 -25.15 0.21
CA VAL A 106 -13.95 -25.43 0.96
C VAL A 106 -13.75 -24.19 1.82
N GLU A 107 -13.72 -24.39 3.13
CA GLU A 107 -13.26 -23.42 4.13
C GLU A 107 -12.12 -22.59 3.55
N ALA A 108 -12.33 -21.28 3.44
CA ALA A 108 -11.45 -20.38 2.70
C ALA A 108 -10.12 -20.20 3.45
N VAL A 109 -9.28 -21.23 3.42
CA VAL A 109 -7.83 -21.04 3.53
C VAL A 109 -7.52 -19.93 2.56
N ALA A 110 -6.92 -18.84 3.04
CA ALA A 110 -6.70 -17.67 2.21
C ALA A 110 -5.91 -18.08 0.97
N THR A 111 -6.62 -18.21 -0.16
CA THR A 111 -6.11 -18.88 -1.34
C THR A 111 -5.20 -17.92 -2.06
N SER A 112 -3.93 -18.27 -2.13
CA SER A 112 -2.99 -17.64 -3.06
C SER A 112 -2.87 -18.52 -4.30
N TRP A 113 -2.19 -18.03 -5.32
CA TRP A 113 -2.15 -18.65 -6.63
C TRP A 113 -0.70 -18.77 -7.11
N GLU A 114 -0.35 -19.95 -7.59
CA GLU A 114 0.81 -20.17 -8.45
C GLU A 114 0.35 -19.99 -9.90
N CYS A 115 0.90 -19.00 -10.57
CA CYS A 115 0.57 -18.65 -11.93
C CYS A 115 1.69 -19.14 -12.86
N ARG A 116 1.33 -20.00 -13.82
CA ARG A 116 2.23 -20.50 -14.87
C ARG A 116 1.86 -19.89 -16.20
N ALA A 117 2.77 -19.12 -16.78
CA ALA A 117 2.63 -18.65 -18.14
C ALA A 117 3.01 -19.74 -19.14
N GLY A 118 2.40 -19.73 -20.33
CA GLY A 118 2.67 -20.68 -21.41
C GLY A 118 4.12 -20.68 -21.93
N ASN A 119 4.93 -19.70 -21.56
CA ASN A 119 6.37 -19.63 -21.84
C ASN A 119 7.25 -20.25 -20.73
N GLY A 120 6.64 -20.80 -19.68
CA GLY A 120 7.34 -21.46 -18.58
C GLY A 120 7.63 -20.59 -17.36
N GLU A 121 7.37 -19.27 -17.41
CA GLU A 121 7.48 -18.39 -16.24
C GLU A 121 6.52 -18.84 -15.13
N VAL A 122 6.99 -18.74 -13.88
CA VAL A 122 6.21 -19.04 -12.68
C VAL A 122 6.26 -17.84 -11.74
N PHE A 123 5.10 -17.35 -11.35
CA PHE A 123 4.96 -16.26 -10.39
C PHE A 123 3.82 -16.52 -9.40
N TYR A 124 3.85 -15.83 -8.27
CA TYR A 124 2.96 -16.07 -7.14
C TYR A 124 2.16 -14.81 -6.80
N GLN A 125 0.85 -14.95 -6.59
CA GLN A 125 -0.05 -13.85 -6.24
C GLN A 125 -1.03 -14.27 -5.14
N HIS A 126 -1.53 -13.31 -4.37
CA HIS A 126 -2.57 -13.50 -3.37
C HIS A 126 -3.97 -13.26 -3.95
N GLY A 127 -4.05 -12.61 -5.11
CA GLY A 127 -5.24 -12.55 -5.97
C GLY A 127 -5.26 -13.64 -7.06
N PRO A 128 -6.39 -13.81 -7.77
CA PRO A 128 -6.47 -14.71 -8.93
C PRO A 128 -5.46 -14.37 -10.02
N CYS A 129 -4.90 -15.39 -10.68
CA CYS A 129 -3.98 -15.16 -11.80
C CYS A 129 -4.64 -14.36 -12.93
N PRO A 130 -3.89 -13.46 -13.59
CA PRO A 130 -4.36 -12.85 -14.83
C PRO A 130 -4.59 -13.93 -15.90
N ALA A 131 -5.45 -13.67 -16.88
CA ALA A 131 -5.69 -14.63 -17.98
C ALA A 131 -4.49 -14.74 -18.94
N ALA A 132 -3.71 -13.66 -19.06
CA ALA A 132 -2.50 -13.60 -19.89
C ALA A 132 -1.53 -12.54 -19.35
N VAL A 133 -0.24 -12.69 -19.66
CA VAL A 133 0.83 -11.74 -19.36
C VAL A 133 1.56 -11.33 -20.62
N ILE A 134 2.28 -10.20 -20.58
CA ILE A 134 3.14 -9.77 -21.68
C ILE A 134 4.43 -10.60 -21.63
N GLY A 135 4.77 -11.32 -22.71
CA GLY A 135 6.02 -12.08 -22.76
C GLY A 135 7.26 -11.18 -22.76
N ASP A 136 8.42 -11.73 -22.38
CA ASP A 136 9.70 -11.01 -22.23
C ASP A 136 10.08 -10.09 -23.40
N THR A 137 9.84 -10.52 -24.64
CA THR A 137 10.12 -9.71 -25.84
C THR A 137 9.23 -8.46 -25.90
N GLY A 138 7.98 -8.56 -25.45
CA GLY A 138 7.05 -7.45 -25.31
C GLY A 138 7.38 -6.53 -24.13
N GLN A 139 7.90 -7.08 -23.03
CA GLN A 139 8.25 -6.31 -21.83
C GLN A 139 9.45 -5.37 -22.09
N ARG A 140 10.50 -5.87 -22.77
CA ARG A 140 11.66 -5.05 -23.20
C ARG A 140 11.28 -4.03 -24.27
N ALA A 141 10.42 -4.40 -25.23
CA ALA A 141 9.97 -3.49 -26.27
C ALA A 141 9.09 -2.35 -25.73
N ALA A 142 8.23 -2.63 -24.73
CA ALA A 142 7.39 -1.62 -24.09
C ALA A 142 8.20 -0.59 -23.26
N ALA A 143 9.31 -1.03 -22.64
CA ALA A 143 10.20 -0.14 -21.89
C ALA A 143 10.92 0.87 -22.79
N THR A 144 11.24 0.50 -24.04
CA THR A 144 11.84 1.39 -25.04
C THR A 144 10.78 2.16 -25.81
N ARG A 145 10.32 3.30 -25.26
CA ARG A 145 9.47 4.27 -25.97
C ARG A 145 10.21 4.80 -27.21
N GLY A 146 10.04 4.21 -28.39
CA GLY A 146 10.50 4.86 -29.62
C GLY A 146 10.71 4.04 -30.89
N ARG A 147 10.71 2.71 -30.88
CA ARG A 147 10.88 1.94 -32.13
C ARG A 147 9.74 0.98 -32.37
N ARG A 148 9.01 1.29 -33.45
CA ARG A 148 8.06 0.48 -34.26
C ARG A 148 7.19 -0.51 -33.49
N ARG A 149 5.88 -0.48 -33.76
CA ARG A 149 4.83 -1.40 -33.25
C ARG A 149 5.18 -2.89 -33.47
N ALA A 150 6.17 -3.42 -32.78
CA ALA A 150 6.34 -4.84 -32.57
C ALA A 150 5.18 -5.22 -31.66
N GLY A 151 4.29 -6.08 -32.15
CA GLY A 151 3.10 -6.49 -31.42
C GLY A 151 3.51 -7.00 -30.04
N VAL A 152 2.87 -6.47 -29.00
CA VAL A 152 3.00 -6.98 -27.64
C VAL A 152 2.51 -8.42 -27.66
N GLN A 153 3.44 -9.39 -27.57
CA GLN A 153 3.06 -10.79 -27.50
C GLN A 153 2.51 -11.07 -26.11
N THR A 154 1.27 -11.54 -26.06
CA THR A 154 0.63 -12.00 -24.83
C THR A 154 0.75 -13.52 -24.72
N VAL A 155 1.02 -14.00 -23.52
CA VAL A 155 1.22 -15.41 -23.19
C VAL A 155 0.10 -15.82 -22.23
N PRO A 156 -0.67 -16.89 -22.51
CA PRO A 156 -1.75 -17.34 -21.62
C PRO A 156 -1.18 -17.83 -20.29
N VAL A 157 -1.96 -17.66 -19.20
CA VAL A 157 -1.58 -18.07 -17.85
C VAL A 157 -2.59 -19.06 -17.29
N ALA A 158 -2.08 -20.13 -16.68
CA ALA A 158 -2.86 -21.08 -15.89
C ALA A 158 -2.58 -20.86 -14.40
N GLY A 159 -3.64 -20.83 -13.59
CA GLY A 159 -3.54 -20.66 -12.14
C GLY A 159 -3.79 -21.95 -11.38
N ARG A 160 -2.94 -22.22 -10.38
CA ARG A 160 -3.12 -23.31 -9.40
C ARG A 160 -3.27 -22.71 -8.00
N PRO A 161 -4.35 -23.05 -7.26
CA PRO A 161 -4.51 -22.57 -5.90
C PRO A 161 -3.45 -23.20 -4.98
N ILE A 162 -2.91 -22.39 -4.09
CA ILE A 162 -1.91 -22.78 -3.08
C ILE A 162 -2.20 -22.08 -1.75
N ALA A 163 -1.65 -22.61 -0.65
CA ALA A 163 -1.73 -21.95 0.64
C ALA A 163 -0.95 -20.63 0.63
N ARG A 164 -1.48 -19.58 1.28
CA ARG A 164 -0.79 -18.29 1.42
C ARG A 164 0.61 -18.41 2.00
N ALA A 165 0.79 -19.24 3.04
CA ALA A 165 2.11 -19.48 3.62
C ALA A 165 3.10 -20.07 2.61
N GLU A 166 2.66 -20.94 1.70
CA GLU A 166 3.52 -21.47 0.63
C GLU A 166 3.84 -20.41 -0.41
N ALA A 167 2.86 -19.57 -0.80
CA ALA A 167 3.11 -18.45 -1.70
C ALA A 167 4.18 -17.52 -1.13
N CYS A 168 4.02 -17.08 0.12
CA CYS A 168 4.99 -16.22 0.80
C CYS A 168 6.38 -16.86 0.91
N ARG A 169 6.46 -18.16 1.23
CA ARG A 169 7.74 -18.89 1.22
C ARG A 169 8.41 -18.87 -0.16
N ARG A 170 7.63 -18.99 -1.24
CA ARG A 170 8.14 -19.02 -2.62
C ARG A 170 8.54 -17.66 -3.15
N ILE A 171 7.84 -16.60 -2.75
CA ILE A 171 8.14 -15.21 -3.08
C ILE A 171 9.43 -14.77 -2.39
N HIS A 172 9.58 -15.11 -1.11
CA HIS A 172 10.75 -14.71 -0.31
C HIS A 172 11.87 -15.77 -0.26
N ALA A 173 11.80 -16.82 -1.08
CA ALA A 173 12.86 -17.81 -1.15
C ALA A 173 14.16 -17.17 -1.64
N ALA A 174 15.31 -17.59 -1.12
CA ALA A 174 16.60 -17.11 -1.59
C ALA A 174 16.83 -17.37 -3.08
N SER A 175 16.24 -18.45 -3.61
CA SER A 175 16.28 -18.81 -5.03
C SER A 175 15.16 -18.17 -5.87
N ALA A 176 14.39 -17.23 -5.31
CA ALA A 176 13.30 -16.59 -6.06
C ALA A 176 13.85 -15.85 -7.27
N SER A 177 14.96 -15.12 -7.12
CA SER A 177 15.60 -14.37 -8.20
C SER A 177 16.13 -15.22 -9.36
N ASP A 178 16.34 -16.51 -9.16
CA ASP A 178 16.77 -17.43 -10.22
C ASP A 178 15.59 -17.97 -11.05
N ARG A 179 14.35 -17.75 -10.60
CA ARG A 179 13.15 -18.26 -11.26
C ARG A 179 12.64 -17.25 -12.29
N ALA A 180 12.47 -17.71 -13.53
CA ALA A 180 11.77 -16.93 -14.55
C ALA A 180 10.35 -16.56 -14.08
N GLY A 181 10.01 -15.27 -14.11
CA GLY A 181 8.76 -14.75 -13.60
C GLY A 181 8.81 -14.16 -12.19
N HIS A 182 9.93 -14.23 -11.46
CA HIS A 182 10.01 -13.68 -10.10
C HIS A 182 9.69 -12.18 -10.03
N GLU A 183 10.02 -11.42 -11.08
CA GLU A 183 9.69 -10.01 -11.23
C GLU A 183 8.17 -9.73 -11.31
N ARG A 184 7.35 -10.77 -11.44
CA ARG A 184 5.88 -10.71 -11.43
C ARG A 184 5.26 -11.24 -10.14
N ASP A 185 6.09 -11.69 -9.20
CA ASP A 185 5.60 -12.04 -7.87
C ASP A 185 4.94 -10.81 -7.24
N GLU A 186 3.85 -11.05 -6.51
CA GLU A 186 3.20 -9.99 -5.76
C GLU A 186 4.15 -9.50 -4.66
N ASP A 187 4.59 -8.26 -4.80
CA ASP A 187 5.38 -7.57 -3.79
C ASP A 187 4.57 -6.41 -3.21
N VAL A 188 4.73 -6.20 -1.91
CA VAL A 188 4.04 -5.17 -1.16
C VAL A 188 5.00 -4.03 -0.90
N THR A 189 4.57 -2.82 -1.22
CA THR A 189 5.41 -1.64 -1.02
C THR A 189 5.77 -1.46 0.46
N THR A 190 6.89 -0.81 0.75
CA THR A 190 7.30 -0.50 2.13
C THR A 190 6.21 0.24 2.90
N TYR A 191 5.49 1.14 2.23
CA TYR A 191 4.38 1.87 2.81
C TYR A 191 3.24 0.93 3.26
N GLU A 192 2.79 0.03 2.38
CA GLU A 192 1.74 -0.94 2.72
C GLU A 192 2.16 -1.93 3.81
N ARG A 193 3.43 -2.33 3.82
CA ARG A 193 4.01 -3.16 4.89
C ARG A 193 3.95 -2.46 6.26
N ASN A 194 4.25 -1.17 6.28
CA ASN A 194 4.17 -0.34 7.50
C ASN A 194 2.73 -0.15 7.97
N LEU A 195 1.75 -0.17 7.06
CA LEU A 195 0.33 -0.16 7.39
C LEU A 195 -0.24 -1.52 7.82
N GLY A 196 0.58 -2.57 7.88
CA GLY A 196 0.13 -3.92 8.24
C GLY A 196 -0.74 -4.58 7.17
N ARG A 197 -0.59 -4.16 5.90
CA ARG A 197 -1.31 -4.74 4.75
C ARG A 197 -0.50 -5.81 4.00
N ASP A 198 0.63 -6.21 4.56
CA ASP A 198 1.48 -7.25 4.00
C ASP A 198 0.84 -8.64 4.23
N PRO A 199 0.43 -9.36 3.16
CA PRO A 199 -0.18 -10.67 3.26
C PRO A 199 0.80 -11.75 3.74
N CYS A 200 2.10 -11.46 3.79
CA CYS A 200 3.16 -12.39 4.21
C CYS A 200 3.70 -12.11 5.62
N ARG A 201 3.03 -11.26 6.40
CA ARG A 201 3.43 -10.87 7.76
C ARG A 201 2.62 -11.54 8.86
#